data_AF-A0A4Z2BQ02-F1
#
_entry.id   AF-A0A4Z2BQ02-F1
#
_cell.length_a   1.000
_cell.length_b   1.000
_cell.length_c   1.000
_cell.angle_alpha   90.00
_cell.angle_beta   90.00
_cell.angle_gamma   90.00
#
_symmetry.space_group_name_H-M   'P 1'
#
loop_
_entity.id
_entity.type
_entity.pdbx_description
1 polymer ?
#
loop_
_entity_poly.entity_id
_entity_poly.type
_entity_poly.pdbx_seq_one_letter_code
_entity_poly.pdbx_strand_id
1 'polypeptide(L)'
;MKWGWVFLGVFLSLGTLSWGEKGLEIPEYDGKDRVHDLSAKNYKSIMKKYDVMVIYYHKNVDGNRSAMKQLQIEELALELAAQVLEDLDDEDIGFGLVDEKKDSAVAKKLGLDEVESIYIFADNEIIEYDGELAADTLVEFLYDVIEEPVEIIDNERELKGFHNMDDVIKLVGYFKSEKSPHFIEYDDAAEEFHPFIKFFATFDPKIAKKLKLKMNEVDFYEPFMEEPVTIPGKPYIESELVEYIEQHDRPTLRKLHPHSMYEIWEDDIDGEHIVAFAEEDDPDGYEFLEILKEVAQENTNNPNLSIIWIDPDEFPLLVPYWEKTFRIDLSSPQIGVVDVEDVSCSHLKSIFSLVLVCQSLKFWLCECVGAGRQRLDGNGR
;
A
#
# COMPACT_ATOMS: atom_id res chain seq x y z
N MET A 1 -68.41 29.13 -17.31
CA MET A 1 -67.14 29.73 -16.88
C MET A 1 -66.88 29.35 -15.43
N LYS A 2 -65.63 29.03 -15.05
CA LYS A 2 -65.10 28.62 -13.72
C LYS A 2 -64.65 27.17 -13.50
N TRP A 3 -64.44 26.33 -14.52
CA TRP A 3 -63.72 25.05 -14.33
C TRP A 3 -62.32 25.01 -14.96
N GLY A 4 -62.01 25.89 -15.92
CA GLY A 4 -60.66 25.97 -16.51
C GLY A 4 -59.56 26.48 -15.58
N TRP A 5 -59.92 27.16 -14.48
CA TRP A 5 -58.95 27.71 -13.52
C TRP A 5 -58.60 26.71 -12.40
N VAL A 6 -59.44 25.70 -12.17
CA VAL A 6 -59.18 24.66 -11.17
C VAL A 6 -58.15 23.66 -11.70
N PHE A 7 -58.19 23.33 -13.00
CA PHE A 7 -57.17 22.47 -13.60
C PHE A 7 -55.80 23.14 -13.74
N LEU A 8 -55.74 24.47 -13.95
CA LEU A 8 -54.46 25.18 -13.98
C LEU A 8 -53.81 25.26 -12.58
N GLY A 9 -54.62 25.34 -11.51
CA GLY A 9 -54.12 25.32 -10.13
C GLY A 9 -53.54 23.97 -9.72
N VAL A 10 -54.14 22.85 -10.17
CA VAL A 10 -53.65 21.49 -9.87
C VAL A 10 -52.35 21.17 -10.64
N PHE A 11 -52.19 21.66 -11.88
CA PHE A 11 -50.93 21.51 -12.61
C PHE A 11 -49.80 22.40 -12.07
N LEU A 12 -50.12 23.57 -11.50
CA LEU A 12 -49.13 24.42 -10.83
C LEU A 12 -48.76 23.93 -9.43
N SER A 13 -49.61 23.16 -8.75
CA SER A 13 -49.28 22.52 -7.46
C SER A 13 -48.56 21.16 -7.60
N LEU A 14 -48.52 20.58 -8.80
CA LEU A 14 -47.71 19.40 -9.11
C LEU A 14 -46.32 19.76 -9.68
N GLY A 15 -46.08 21.05 -9.96
CA GLY A 15 -44.77 21.57 -10.38
C GLY A 15 -43.84 21.97 -9.23
N THR A 16 -44.27 21.81 -7.98
CA THR A 16 -43.39 22.00 -6.82
C THR A 16 -42.68 20.69 -6.49
N LEU A 17 -41.37 20.70 -6.75
CA LEU A 17 -40.36 19.85 -6.10
C LEU A 17 -40.35 18.38 -6.54
N SER A 18 -40.07 18.15 -7.82
CA SER A 18 -39.01 17.18 -8.13
C SER A 18 -37.67 17.89 -7.89
N TRP A 19 -37.32 18.12 -6.62
CA TRP A 19 -35.89 18.17 -6.29
C TRP A 19 -35.40 16.78 -6.62
N GLY A 20 -34.72 16.64 -7.76
CA GLY A 20 -33.86 15.50 -7.95
C GLY A 20 -32.94 15.48 -6.74
N GLU A 21 -32.99 14.40 -5.97
CA GLU A 21 -31.97 14.12 -4.97
C GLU A 21 -30.63 14.32 -5.68
N LYS A 22 -29.78 15.20 -5.13
CA LYS A 22 -28.43 15.42 -5.64
C LYS A 22 -27.81 14.03 -5.81
N GLY A 23 -27.38 13.71 -7.03
CA GLY A 23 -26.74 12.44 -7.32
C GLY A 23 -25.37 12.37 -6.68
N LEU A 24 -24.61 11.33 -7.02
CA LEU A 24 -23.19 11.25 -6.66
C LEU A 24 -22.46 12.51 -7.19
N GLU A 25 -22.02 13.39 -6.28
CA GLU A 25 -21.19 14.55 -6.58
C GLU A 25 -19.75 14.16 -6.22
N ILE A 26 -18.88 14.06 -7.22
CA ILE A 26 -17.45 13.82 -7.01
C ILE A 26 -16.85 15.12 -6.43
N PRO A 27 -16.04 15.06 -5.36
CA PRO A 27 -15.40 16.25 -4.81
C PRO A 27 -14.59 17.00 -5.87
N GLU A 28 -14.94 18.26 -6.11
CA GLU A 28 -14.13 19.18 -6.90
C GLU A 28 -13.36 20.09 -5.93
N TYR A 29 -12.10 20.38 -6.24
CA TYR A 29 -11.31 21.30 -5.42
C TYR A 29 -12.01 22.65 -5.30
N ASP A 30 -12.28 23.08 -4.05
CA ASP A 30 -13.09 24.25 -3.75
C ASP A 30 -12.30 25.57 -3.75
N GLY A 31 -10.99 25.51 -4.00
CA GLY A 31 -10.10 26.66 -4.06
C GLY A 31 -9.69 27.23 -2.71
N LYS A 32 -10.01 26.56 -1.59
CA LYS A 32 -9.49 26.94 -0.27
C LYS A 32 -8.12 26.33 -0.06
N ASP A 33 -7.29 27.09 0.64
CA ASP A 33 -5.93 26.73 1.04
C ASP A 33 -5.99 26.07 2.43
N ARG A 34 -5.61 24.79 2.50
CA ARG A 34 -5.64 23.94 3.70
C ARG A 34 -4.26 23.46 4.10
N VAL A 35 -3.33 23.38 3.15
CA VAL A 35 -1.98 22.87 3.37
C VAL A 35 -1.10 23.95 4.01
N HIS A 36 -0.51 23.64 5.16
CA HIS A 36 0.27 24.62 5.92
C HIS A 36 1.72 24.69 5.48
N ASP A 37 2.21 25.89 5.15
CA ASP A 37 3.65 26.16 5.09
C ASP A 37 4.28 26.10 6.49
N LEU A 38 5.00 25.02 6.80
CA LEU A 38 5.63 24.81 8.10
C LEU A 38 7.01 25.48 8.16
N SER A 39 7.13 26.38 9.13
CA SER A 39 8.36 27.13 9.40
C SER A 39 8.71 27.09 10.87
N ALA A 40 9.92 27.55 11.20
CA ALA A 40 10.38 27.65 12.59
C ALA A 40 9.45 28.48 13.51
N LYS A 41 8.54 29.30 12.93
CA LYS A 41 7.62 30.17 13.66
C LYS A 41 6.31 29.49 14.07
N ASN A 42 5.79 28.58 13.25
CA ASN A 42 4.42 28.06 13.36
C ASN A 42 4.35 26.53 13.53
N TYR A 43 5.39 25.76 13.19
CA TYR A 43 5.30 24.29 13.18
C TYR A 43 4.77 23.71 14.50
N LYS A 44 5.30 24.15 15.65
CA LYS A 44 4.84 23.67 16.97
C LYS A 44 3.37 23.95 17.28
N SER A 45 2.80 25.03 16.77
CA SER A 45 1.39 25.36 17.01
C SER A 45 0.48 24.60 16.06
N ILE A 46 0.93 24.33 14.84
CA ILE A 46 0.17 23.62 13.82
C ILE A 46 0.14 22.11 14.14
N MET A 47 1.29 21.51 14.45
CA MET A 47 1.40 20.11 14.87
C MET A 47 0.56 19.75 16.11
N LYS A 48 0.10 20.73 16.89
CA LYS A 48 -0.73 20.50 18.09
C LYS A 48 -2.23 20.65 17.84
N LYS A 49 -2.59 21.12 16.64
CA LYS A 49 -3.97 21.36 16.27
C LYS A 49 -4.63 20.09 15.72
N TYR A 50 -3.82 19.22 15.14
CA TYR A 50 -4.24 18.03 14.41
C TYR A 50 -3.82 16.80 15.18
N ASP A 51 -4.67 15.78 15.16
CA ASP A 51 -4.40 14.48 15.74
C ASP A 51 -3.44 13.70 14.82
N VAL A 52 -3.66 13.79 13.50
CA VAL A 52 -2.75 13.31 12.46
C VAL A 52 -2.20 14.47 11.64
N MET A 53 -0.88 14.55 11.44
CA MET A 53 -0.25 15.54 10.59
C MET A 53 0.54 14.90 9.45
N VAL A 54 0.13 15.16 8.22
CA VAL A 54 0.79 14.77 6.98
C VAL A 54 1.72 15.90 6.52
N ILE A 55 3.01 15.61 6.35
CA ILE A 55 4.03 16.59 5.99
C ILE A 55 4.75 16.14 4.74
N TYR A 56 4.64 16.92 3.67
CA TYR A 56 5.48 16.72 2.48
C TYR A 56 6.80 17.48 2.62
N TYR A 57 7.91 16.73 2.72
CA TYR A 57 9.25 17.28 2.84
C TYR A 57 9.85 17.48 1.44
N HIS A 58 9.63 18.66 0.87
CA HIS A 58 9.90 18.87 -0.55
C HIS A 58 11.26 19.54 -0.82
N LYS A 59 11.79 19.26 -2.01
CA LYS A 59 13.01 19.90 -2.52
C LYS A 59 12.81 21.41 -2.69
N ASN A 60 13.86 22.18 -2.46
CA ASN A 60 13.83 23.61 -2.74
C ASN A 60 13.74 23.90 -4.25
N VAL A 61 12.65 24.55 -4.67
CA VAL A 61 12.31 24.85 -6.07
C VAL A 61 12.77 26.23 -6.56
N ASP A 62 13.49 27.00 -5.74
CA ASP A 62 13.86 28.38 -6.04
C ASP A 62 14.70 28.49 -7.32
N GLY A 63 14.24 29.31 -8.27
CA GLY A 63 14.94 29.54 -9.53
C GLY A 63 14.72 28.46 -10.61
N ASN A 64 13.97 27.39 -10.32
CA ASN A 64 13.60 26.37 -11.30
C ASN A 64 12.08 26.38 -11.58
N ARG A 65 11.69 26.95 -12.73
CA ARG A 65 10.28 27.06 -13.13
C ARG A 65 9.60 25.70 -13.31
N SER A 66 10.33 24.67 -13.73
CA SER A 66 9.75 23.33 -13.92
C SER A 66 9.46 22.69 -12.57
N ALA A 67 10.43 22.73 -11.65
CA ALA A 67 10.27 22.19 -10.31
C ALA A 67 9.17 22.93 -9.52
N MET A 68 9.07 24.26 -9.68
CA MET A 68 7.98 25.04 -9.09
C MET A 68 6.59 24.59 -9.57
N LYS A 69 6.46 24.26 -10.86
CA LYS A 69 5.19 23.77 -11.40
C LYS A 69 4.87 22.35 -10.92
N GLN A 70 5.90 21.53 -10.74
CA GLN A 70 5.76 20.18 -10.23
C GLN A 70 5.24 20.23 -8.78
N LEU A 71 5.88 21.04 -7.92
CA LEU A 71 5.44 21.26 -6.54
C LEU A 71 4.00 21.78 -6.47
N GLN A 72 3.57 22.65 -7.39
CA GLN A 72 2.18 23.12 -7.45
C GLN A 72 1.17 22.00 -7.77
N ILE A 73 1.57 20.98 -8.54
CA ILE A 73 0.71 19.83 -8.84
C ILE A 73 0.61 18.93 -7.60
N GLU A 74 1.73 18.68 -6.94
CA GLU A 74 1.83 17.88 -5.72
C GLU A 74 1.05 18.54 -4.57
N GLU A 75 1.23 19.85 -4.37
CA GLU A 75 0.48 20.65 -3.41
C GLU A 75 -1.03 20.58 -3.67
N LEU A 76 -1.46 20.62 -4.94
CA LEU A 76 -2.88 20.48 -5.28
C LEU A 76 -3.45 19.09 -4.96
N ALA A 77 -2.64 18.03 -5.05
CA ALA A 77 -3.06 16.69 -4.62
C ALA A 77 -3.26 16.66 -3.09
N LEU A 78 -2.33 17.25 -2.33
CA LEU A 78 -2.45 17.38 -0.87
C LEU A 78 -3.65 18.24 -0.47
N GLU A 79 -3.92 19.33 -1.19
CA GLU A 79 -5.09 20.19 -0.98
C GLU A 79 -6.41 19.44 -1.21
N LEU A 80 -6.47 18.59 -2.23
CA LEU A 80 -7.63 17.76 -2.50
C LEU A 80 -7.82 16.70 -1.41
N ALA A 81 -6.75 16.04 -0.98
CA ALA A 81 -6.79 15.09 0.14
C ALA A 81 -7.25 15.78 1.43
N ALA A 82 -6.68 16.94 1.74
CA ALA A 82 -7.08 17.77 2.89
C ALA A 82 -8.55 18.18 2.83
N GLN A 83 -9.08 18.48 1.63
CA GLN A 83 -10.49 18.81 1.46
C GLN A 83 -11.40 17.60 1.74
N VAL A 84 -11.02 16.42 1.27
CA VAL A 84 -11.82 15.20 1.47
C VAL A 84 -11.84 14.79 2.95
N LEU A 85 -10.72 14.97 3.65
CA LEU A 85 -10.54 14.57 5.04
C LEU A 85 -10.96 15.65 6.06
N GLU A 86 -11.24 16.89 5.63
CA GLU A 86 -11.61 18.02 6.52
C GLU A 86 -12.90 17.74 7.33
N ASP A 87 -13.84 16.98 6.76
CA ASP A 87 -15.14 16.68 7.37
C ASP A 87 -15.17 15.29 8.04
N LEU A 88 -14.01 14.66 8.29
CA LEU A 88 -13.97 13.43 9.08
C LEU A 88 -14.32 13.73 10.54
N ASP A 89 -15.29 12.98 11.08
CA ASP A 89 -15.79 13.17 12.44
C ASP A 89 -14.85 12.56 13.50
N ASP A 90 -13.98 11.62 13.10
CA ASP A 90 -13.21 10.79 14.03
C ASP A 90 -11.87 11.45 14.43
N GLU A 91 -11.11 12.01 13.47
CA GLU A 91 -9.77 12.56 13.70
C GLU A 91 -9.54 13.89 12.95
N ASP A 92 -8.88 14.87 13.59
CA ASP A 92 -8.48 16.12 12.93
C ASP A 92 -7.19 15.91 12.11
N ILE A 93 -7.30 15.70 10.80
CA ILE A 93 -6.15 15.49 9.90
C ILE A 93 -5.64 16.82 9.30
N GLY A 94 -4.35 17.10 9.47
CA GLY A 94 -3.66 18.28 8.95
C GLY A 94 -2.65 17.95 7.86
N PHE A 95 -2.46 18.88 6.92
CA PHE A 95 -1.46 18.75 5.85
C PHE A 95 -0.47 19.91 5.90
N GLY A 96 0.79 19.69 5.56
CA GLY A 96 1.80 20.74 5.54
C GLY A 96 2.99 20.49 4.62
N LEU A 97 3.70 21.56 4.32
CA LEU A 97 4.91 21.57 3.50
C LEU A 97 6.12 21.99 4.32
N VAL A 98 7.26 21.34 4.09
CA VAL A 98 8.56 21.76 4.62
C VAL A 98 9.57 21.83 3.48
N ASP A 99 10.16 23.02 3.27
CA ASP A 99 11.21 23.20 2.25
C ASP A 99 12.58 22.76 2.82
N GLU A 100 13.24 21.82 2.11
CA GLU A 100 14.57 21.28 2.43
C GLU A 100 15.61 22.35 2.80
N LYS A 101 15.62 23.49 2.12
CA LYS A 101 16.62 24.54 2.35
C LYS A 101 16.14 25.62 3.28
N LYS A 102 14.92 26.14 3.06
CA LYS A 102 14.39 27.27 3.83
C LYS A 102 14.06 26.87 5.27
N ASP A 103 13.57 25.65 5.45
CA ASP A 103 13.04 25.15 6.72
C ASP A 103 13.79 23.90 7.22
N SER A 104 15.05 23.73 6.80
CA SER A 104 15.98 22.67 7.27
C SER A 104 16.06 22.51 8.79
N ALA A 105 15.88 23.58 9.56
CA ALA A 105 15.88 23.53 11.02
C ALA A 105 14.58 22.96 11.62
N VAL A 106 13.49 22.98 10.85
CA VAL A 106 12.22 22.31 11.17
C VAL A 106 12.34 20.85 10.81
N ALA A 107 12.77 20.53 9.58
CA ALA A 107 13.02 19.15 9.11
C ALA A 107 13.85 18.35 10.13
N LYS A 108 15.02 18.87 10.52
CA LYS A 108 15.89 18.24 11.54
C LYS A 108 15.27 18.05 12.92
N LYS A 109 14.25 18.83 13.28
CA LYS A 109 13.58 18.71 14.59
C LYS A 109 12.41 17.73 14.54
N LEU A 110 11.83 17.56 13.37
CA LEU A 110 10.75 16.62 13.11
C LEU A 110 11.30 15.25 12.67
N GLY A 111 12.58 15.14 12.35
CA GLY A 111 13.19 13.88 11.89
C GLY A 111 12.96 13.61 10.41
N LEU A 112 12.73 14.64 9.59
CA LEU A 112 12.54 14.49 8.15
C LEU A 112 13.92 14.39 7.49
N ASP A 113 14.30 13.18 7.08
CA ASP A 113 15.63 12.88 6.57
C ASP A 113 15.64 12.71 5.03
N GLU A 114 14.55 12.22 4.44
CA GLU A 114 14.44 11.96 3.01
C GLU A 114 13.64 13.03 2.26
N VAL A 115 14.32 13.68 1.31
CA VAL A 115 13.75 14.77 0.53
C VAL A 115 12.89 14.19 -0.59
N GLU A 116 11.75 14.83 -0.83
CA GLU A 116 10.72 14.39 -1.78
C GLU A 116 9.82 13.26 -1.21
N SER A 117 9.86 13.02 0.11
CA SER A 117 9.01 12.05 0.83
C SER A 117 7.90 12.70 1.68
N ILE A 118 6.87 11.92 2.02
CA ILE A 118 5.78 12.32 2.91
C ILE A 118 5.96 11.65 4.27
N TYR A 119 5.83 12.41 5.35
CA TYR A 119 5.88 11.93 6.73
C TYR A 119 4.54 12.14 7.40
N ILE A 120 3.98 11.09 7.98
CA ILE A 120 2.70 11.11 8.68
C ILE A 120 2.97 10.94 10.16
N PHE A 121 2.62 11.96 10.93
CA PHE A 121 2.68 11.95 12.38
C PHE A 121 1.30 11.56 12.89
N ALA A 122 1.18 10.37 13.46
CA ALA A 122 -0.04 9.87 14.09
C ALA A 122 0.31 9.38 15.50
N ASP A 123 -0.39 9.86 16.51
CA ASP A 123 -0.09 9.59 17.92
C ASP A 123 1.38 9.89 18.30
N ASN A 124 2.17 8.84 18.59
CA ASN A 124 3.61 8.95 18.90
C ASN A 124 4.50 8.42 17.77
N GLU A 125 3.91 7.95 16.68
CA GLU A 125 4.61 7.32 15.57
C GLU A 125 4.83 8.29 14.40
N ILE A 126 5.90 8.02 13.66
CA ILE A 126 6.25 8.74 12.43
C ILE A 126 6.32 7.72 11.32
N ILE A 127 5.33 7.74 10.45
CA ILE A 127 5.21 6.85 9.30
C ILE A 127 5.82 7.57 8.10
N GLU A 128 6.79 6.94 7.46
CA GLU A 128 7.33 7.39 6.17
C GLU A 128 6.47 6.79 5.06
N TYR A 129 5.76 7.65 4.33
CA TYR A 129 4.95 7.24 3.19
C TYR A 129 5.80 7.30 1.92
N ASP A 130 6.07 6.12 1.37
CA ASP A 130 6.87 5.93 0.17
C ASP A 130 6.03 5.29 -0.96
N GLY A 131 4.89 5.93 -1.22
CA GLY A 131 3.92 5.56 -2.25
C GLY A 131 3.66 6.68 -3.27
N GLU A 132 2.74 6.43 -4.19
CA GLU A 132 2.34 7.39 -5.21
C GLU A 132 1.76 8.68 -4.59
N LEU A 133 2.31 9.83 -4.95
CA LEU A 133 1.75 11.13 -4.57
C LEU A 133 0.52 11.46 -5.42
N ALA A 134 -0.59 10.81 -5.08
CA ALA A 134 -1.91 11.02 -5.64
C ALA A 134 -2.94 11.19 -4.51
N ALA A 135 -3.96 12.02 -4.73
CA ALA A 135 -4.90 12.39 -3.67
C ALA A 135 -5.76 11.21 -3.19
N ASP A 136 -6.20 10.36 -4.12
CA ASP A 136 -6.95 9.14 -3.84
C ASP A 136 -6.11 8.11 -3.08
N THR A 137 -4.90 7.82 -3.54
CA THR A 137 -3.98 6.89 -2.86
C THR A 137 -3.61 7.37 -1.45
N LEU A 138 -3.34 8.67 -1.29
CA LEU A 138 -3.04 9.24 0.03
C LEU A 138 -4.26 9.20 0.96
N VAL A 139 -5.46 9.49 0.46
CA VAL A 139 -6.69 9.43 1.25
C VAL A 139 -6.97 8.00 1.69
N GLU A 140 -6.82 7.02 0.80
CA GLU A 140 -6.95 5.59 1.12
C GLU A 140 -5.94 5.18 2.21
N PHE A 141 -4.67 5.52 2.04
CA PHE A 141 -3.64 5.23 3.04
C PHE A 141 -3.94 5.89 4.40
N LEU A 142 -4.42 7.13 4.41
CA LEU A 142 -4.73 7.83 5.65
C LEU A 142 -5.96 7.26 6.36
N TYR A 143 -6.91 6.65 5.64
CA TYR A 143 -7.97 5.88 6.30
C TYR A 143 -7.40 4.69 7.06
N ASP A 144 -6.45 3.97 6.46
CA ASP A 144 -5.79 2.88 7.15
C ASP A 144 -4.97 3.37 8.36
N VAL A 145 -4.30 4.52 8.26
CA VAL A 145 -3.53 5.11 9.38
C VAL A 145 -4.40 5.41 10.60
N ILE A 146 -5.63 5.93 10.41
CA ILE A 146 -6.52 6.29 11.53
C ILE A 146 -7.32 5.11 12.09
N GLU A 147 -7.26 3.94 11.46
CA GLU A 147 -7.85 2.72 12.00
C GLU A 147 -7.01 2.16 13.16
N GLU A 148 -7.63 1.33 14.01
CA GLU A 148 -6.92 0.65 15.09
C GLU A 148 -5.85 -0.30 14.51
N PRO A 149 -4.64 -0.37 15.08
CA PRO A 149 -3.55 -1.18 14.54
C PRO A 149 -3.84 -2.69 14.59
N VAL A 150 -4.75 -3.13 15.45
CA VAL A 150 -5.16 -4.55 15.57
C VAL A 150 -6.66 -4.73 15.35
N GLU A 151 -7.02 -5.42 14.27
CA GLU A 151 -8.41 -5.78 13.97
C GLU A 151 -8.90 -7.01 14.75
N ILE A 152 -10.06 -6.92 15.41
CA ILE A 152 -10.62 -8.04 16.18
C ILE A 152 -11.53 -8.92 15.32
N ILE A 153 -11.18 -10.20 15.20
CA ILE A 153 -12.00 -11.24 14.56
C ILE A 153 -12.89 -11.91 15.60
N ASP A 154 -14.19 -11.57 15.60
CA ASP A 154 -15.20 -12.08 16.52
C ASP A 154 -16.17 -13.09 15.89
N ASN A 155 -16.28 -13.11 14.55
CA ASN A 155 -17.25 -13.93 13.84
C ASN A 155 -16.72 -14.59 12.56
N GLU A 156 -17.55 -15.47 11.96
CA GLU A 156 -17.15 -16.25 10.79
C GLU A 156 -17.04 -15.43 9.50
N ARG A 157 -17.68 -14.25 9.44
CA ARG A 157 -17.60 -13.37 8.25
C ARG A 157 -16.29 -12.61 8.24
N GLU A 158 -15.90 -12.04 9.39
CA GLU A 158 -14.58 -11.44 9.57
C GLU A 158 -13.47 -12.46 9.34
N LEU A 159 -13.61 -13.68 9.87
CA LEU A 159 -12.64 -14.75 9.60
C LEU A 159 -12.53 -15.07 8.09
N LYS A 160 -13.64 -14.96 7.34
CA LYS A 160 -13.60 -15.12 5.89
C LYS A 160 -12.90 -13.93 5.22
N GLY A 161 -13.15 -12.70 5.69
CA GLY A 161 -12.43 -11.51 5.25
C GLY A 161 -10.92 -11.65 5.44
N PHE A 162 -10.50 -12.05 6.64
CA PHE A 162 -9.11 -12.37 6.96
C PHE A 162 -8.49 -13.35 5.96
N HIS A 163 -9.18 -14.44 5.59
CA HIS A 163 -8.65 -15.41 4.63
C HIS A 163 -8.67 -14.94 3.16
N ASN A 164 -9.48 -13.94 2.82
CA ASN A 164 -9.56 -13.41 1.45
C ASN A 164 -8.43 -12.42 1.13
N MET A 165 -7.81 -11.83 2.14
CA MET A 165 -6.67 -10.92 2.00
C MET A 165 -5.38 -11.75 1.88
N ASP A 166 -4.91 -12.07 0.69
CA ASP A 166 -3.73 -12.92 0.48
C ASP A 166 -2.52 -12.21 -0.12
N ASP A 167 -2.62 -10.91 -0.41
CA ASP A 167 -1.58 -10.11 -1.06
C ASP A 167 -0.72 -9.26 -0.11
N VAL A 168 -1.10 -9.17 1.17
CA VAL A 168 -0.36 -8.43 2.21
C VAL A 168 0.10 -9.33 3.35
N ILE A 169 1.19 -8.94 4.03
CA ILE A 169 1.64 -9.61 5.24
C ILE A 169 0.58 -9.39 6.32
N LYS A 170 0.20 -10.46 7.00
CA LYS A 170 -0.76 -10.38 8.11
C LYS A 170 -0.41 -11.32 9.25
N LEU A 171 -0.73 -10.89 10.46
CA LEU A 171 -0.55 -11.68 11.67
C LEU A 171 -1.89 -11.93 12.34
N VAL A 172 -2.05 -13.08 13.00
CA VAL A 172 -3.23 -13.31 13.84
C VAL A 172 -2.86 -13.97 15.17
N GLY A 173 -3.25 -13.32 16.26
CA GLY A 173 -3.04 -13.80 17.62
C GLY A 173 -4.32 -14.28 18.31
N TYR A 174 -4.23 -15.33 19.13
CA TYR A 174 -5.32 -15.71 20.05
C TYR A 174 -4.98 -15.37 21.50
N PHE A 175 -5.72 -14.43 22.07
CA PHE A 175 -5.50 -13.95 23.43
C PHE A 175 -6.73 -14.13 24.32
N LYS A 176 -6.55 -13.89 25.62
CA LYS A 176 -7.63 -14.04 26.59
C LYS A 176 -8.68 -12.92 26.51
N SER A 177 -8.23 -11.70 26.23
CA SER A 177 -9.00 -10.45 26.17
C SER A 177 -8.05 -9.29 25.84
N GLU A 178 -8.57 -8.14 25.45
CA GLU A 178 -7.83 -6.87 25.30
C GLU A 178 -6.96 -6.52 26.52
N LYS A 179 -7.41 -6.87 27.73
CA LYS A 179 -6.68 -6.58 28.98
C LYS A 179 -5.57 -7.58 29.30
N SER A 180 -5.29 -8.50 28.39
CA SER A 180 -4.24 -9.50 28.58
C SER A 180 -2.87 -8.82 28.39
N PRO A 181 -1.88 -9.05 29.27
CA PRO A 181 -0.55 -8.48 29.07
C PRO A 181 0.06 -8.90 27.72
N HIS A 182 -0.22 -10.12 27.25
CA HIS A 182 0.25 -10.59 25.94
C HIS A 182 -0.44 -9.96 24.74
N PHE A 183 -1.66 -9.43 24.93
CA PHE A 183 -2.33 -8.70 23.86
C PHE A 183 -1.76 -7.28 23.80
N ILE A 184 -1.53 -6.64 24.95
CA ILE A 184 -0.92 -5.30 25.01
C ILE A 184 0.44 -5.31 24.30
N GLU A 185 1.33 -6.27 24.60
CA GLU A 185 2.63 -6.38 23.92
C GLU A 185 2.52 -6.70 22.41
N TYR A 186 1.38 -7.27 21.97
CA TYR A 186 1.11 -7.56 20.56
C TYR A 186 0.53 -6.33 19.84
N ASP A 187 -0.27 -5.54 20.54
CA ASP A 187 -0.85 -4.27 20.14
C ASP A 187 0.25 -3.21 20.00
N ASP A 188 1.12 -3.09 21.02
CA ASP A 188 2.32 -2.23 20.98
C ASP A 188 3.22 -2.58 19.79
N ALA A 189 3.39 -3.88 19.48
CA ALA A 189 4.16 -4.30 18.30
C ALA A 189 3.45 -4.04 16.96
N ALA A 190 2.12 -3.92 16.96
CA ALA A 190 1.35 -3.61 15.76
C ALA A 190 1.50 -2.14 15.37
N GLU A 191 1.57 -1.23 16.35
CA GLU A 191 1.79 0.21 16.14
C GLU A 191 3.05 0.48 15.31
N GLU A 192 4.13 -0.28 15.51
CA GLU A 192 5.42 -0.14 14.79
C GLU A 192 5.34 -0.46 13.28
N PHE A 193 4.35 -1.26 12.84
CA PHE A 193 4.18 -1.64 11.43
C PHE A 193 2.90 -1.11 10.80
N HIS A 194 2.12 -0.32 11.54
CA HIS A 194 0.86 0.22 11.07
C HIS A 194 1.09 1.32 10.02
N PRO A 195 0.37 1.33 8.88
CA PRO A 195 -0.67 0.40 8.45
C PRO A 195 -0.22 -0.67 7.44
N PHE A 196 1.09 -0.80 7.18
CA PHE A 196 1.64 -1.64 6.12
C PHE A 196 1.47 -3.14 6.36
N ILE A 197 1.55 -3.58 7.62
CA ILE A 197 1.33 -4.98 8.02
C ILE A 197 0.03 -5.07 8.82
N LYS A 198 -0.87 -5.97 8.42
CA LYS A 198 -2.18 -6.08 9.06
C LYS A 198 -2.14 -7.03 10.26
N PHE A 199 -2.44 -6.51 11.45
CA PHE A 199 -2.51 -7.31 12.67
C PHE A 199 -3.96 -7.65 13.00
N PHE A 200 -4.20 -8.90 13.35
CA PHE A 200 -5.50 -9.40 13.76
C PHE A 200 -5.41 -10.07 15.12
N ALA A 201 -6.48 -9.99 15.89
CA ALA A 201 -6.60 -10.75 17.12
C ALA A 201 -7.97 -11.40 17.26
N THR A 202 -8.03 -12.50 17.98
CA THR A 202 -9.30 -13.06 18.43
C THR A 202 -9.27 -13.34 19.92
N PHE A 203 -10.42 -13.18 20.56
CA PHE A 203 -10.66 -13.61 21.94
C PHE A 203 -11.68 -14.75 22.02
N ASP A 204 -12.29 -15.16 20.89
CA ASP A 204 -13.25 -16.27 20.85
C ASP A 204 -12.52 -17.63 20.64
N PRO A 205 -12.61 -18.56 21.61
CA PRO A 205 -12.05 -19.90 21.46
C PRO A 205 -12.55 -20.68 20.22
N LYS A 206 -13.73 -20.35 19.69
CA LYS A 206 -14.27 -20.97 18.48
C LYS A 206 -13.56 -20.50 17.22
N ILE A 207 -13.26 -19.21 17.13
CA ILE A 207 -12.51 -18.62 16.02
C ILE A 207 -11.07 -19.13 16.07
N ALA A 208 -10.42 -19.06 17.24
CA ALA A 208 -9.09 -19.61 17.46
C ALA A 208 -8.98 -21.09 17.06
N LYS A 209 -10.01 -21.91 17.35
CA LYS A 209 -10.04 -23.31 16.94
C LYS A 209 -10.06 -23.49 15.41
N LYS A 210 -10.70 -22.58 14.66
CA LYS A 210 -10.70 -22.63 13.19
C LYS A 210 -9.36 -22.22 12.60
N LEU A 211 -8.74 -21.19 13.20
CA LEU A 211 -7.37 -20.76 12.91
C LEU A 211 -6.31 -21.77 13.39
N LYS A 212 -6.69 -22.82 14.14
CA LYS A 212 -5.81 -23.81 14.77
C LYS A 212 -4.85 -23.22 15.83
N LEU A 213 -5.11 -22.00 16.30
CA LEU A 213 -4.32 -21.30 17.31
C LEU A 213 -4.54 -21.82 18.74
N LYS A 214 -3.49 -21.75 19.56
CA LYS A 214 -3.58 -21.93 21.02
C LYS A 214 -3.49 -20.57 21.73
N MET A 215 -3.82 -20.55 23.01
CA MET A 215 -3.73 -19.31 23.82
C MET A 215 -2.31 -18.72 23.75
N ASN A 216 -2.23 -17.41 23.51
CA ASN A 216 -1.03 -16.60 23.32
C ASN A 216 -0.12 -17.11 22.19
N GLU A 217 -0.70 -17.76 21.17
CA GLU A 217 -0.01 -18.17 19.94
C GLU A 217 -0.32 -17.11 18.88
N VAL A 218 0.69 -16.71 18.12
CA VAL A 218 0.60 -15.78 16.99
C VAL A 218 1.09 -16.51 15.76
N ASP A 219 0.29 -16.48 14.72
CA ASP A 219 0.62 -17.01 13.39
C ASP A 219 0.93 -15.85 12.45
N PHE A 220 2.05 -15.95 11.74
CA PHE A 220 2.49 -15.03 10.70
C PHE A 220 2.13 -15.62 9.33
N TYR A 221 1.44 -14.84 8.49
CA TYR A 221 1.09 -15.19 7.12
C TYR A 221 1.89 -14.33 6.16
N GLU A 222 2.83 -14.98 5.46
CA GLU A 222 3.47 -14.40 4.29
C GLU A 222 2.43 -14.32 3.14
N PRO A 223 2.44 -13.24 2.33
CA PRO A 223 1.60 -13.12 1.14
C PRO A 223 1.65 -14.35 0.26
N PHE A 224 0.47 -14.74 -0.25
CA PHE A 224 0.25 -15.85 -1.18
C PHE A 224 0.63 -17.25 -0.65
N MET A 225 0.93 -17.37 0.65
CA MET A 225 1.17 -18.66 1.31
C MET A 225 -0.11 -19.20 1.95
N GLU A 226 -0.42 -20.47 1.72
CA GLU A 226 -1.64 -21.11 2.26
C GLU A 226 -1.58 -21.36 3.77
N GLU A 227 -0.41 -21.76 4.28
CA GLU A 227 -0.22 -22.12 5.67
C GLU A 227 0.68 -21.09 6.37
N PRO A 228 0.32 -20.68 7.61
CA PRO A 228 1.12 -19.72 8.36
C PRO A 228 2.35 -20.35 8.97
N VAL A 229 3.25 -19.48 9.44
CA VAL A 229 4.35 -19.83 10.34
C VAL A 229 4.01 -19.34 11.75
N THR A 230 3.84 -20.26 12.68
CA THR A 230 3.68 -19.91 14.10
C THR A 230 4.98 -19.34 14.66
N ILE A 231 4.93 -18.12 15.20
CA ILE A 231 6.09 -17.43 15.76
C ILE A 231 6.64 -18.25 16.96
N PRO A 232 7.92 -18.64 16.98
CA PRO A 232 8.49 -19.43 18.05
C PRO A 232 8.68 -18.60 19.33
N GLY A 233 8.76 -19.25 20.50
CA GLY A 233 9.27 -18.59 21.71
C GLY A 233 8.24 -18.03 22.72
N LYS A 234 6.93 -18.28 22.56
CA LYS A 234 5.90 -17.72 23.45
C LYS A 234 6.11 -17.94 24.97
N PRO A 235 5.70 -16.99 25.84
CA PRO A 235 5.00 -15.74 25.53
C PRO A 235 5.94 -14.68 24.95
N TYR A 236 5.44 -13.90 24.00
CA TYR A 236 6.19 -12.85 23.31
C TYR A 236 6.18 -11.54 24.11
N ILE A 237 7.24 -10.76 23.93
CA ILE A 237 7.28 -9.31 24.22
C ILE A 237 7.32 -8.55 22.89
N GLU A 238 6.97 -7.26 22.92
CA GLU A 238 6.95 -6.37 21.75
C GLU A 238 8.19 -6.55 20.84
N SER A 239 9.39 -6.40 21.42
CA SER A 239 10.65 -6.49 20.66
C SER A 239 10.90 -7.85 19.99
N GLU A 240 10.37 -8.95 20.54
CA GLU A 240 10.51 -10.28 19.92
C GLU A 240 9.61 -10.44 18.70
N LEU A 241 8.44 -9.78 18.71
CA LEU A 241 7.53 -9.74 17.55
C LEU A 241 8.10 -8.85 16.45
N VAL A 242 8.56 -7.65 16.81
CA VAL A 242 9.22 -6.71 15.88
C VAL A 242 10.41 -7.37 15.20
N GLU A 243 11.34 -7.94 15.97
CA GLU A 243 12.53 -8.61 15.41
C GLU A 243 12.15 -9.79 14.50
N TYR A 244 11.07 -10.53 14.80
CA TYR A 244 10.62 -11.61 13.95
C TYR A 244 10.06 -11.09 12.62
N ILE A 245 9.25 -10.02 12.66
CA ILE A 245 8.62 -9.44 11.48
C ILE A 245 9.67 -8.82 10.58
N GLU A 246 10.60 -8.02 11.10
CA GLU A 246 11.74 -7.45 10.36
C GLU A 246 12.62 -8.53 9.69
N GLN A 247 12.71 -9.74 10.26
CA GLN A 247 13.46 -10.85 9.65
C GLN A 247 12.72 -11.52 8.48
N HIS A 248 11.42 -11.26 8.34
CA HIS A 248 10.53 -11.90 7.37
C HIS A 248 9.68 -10.87 6.58
N ASP A 249 10.10 -9.60 6.59
CA ASP A 249 9.42 -8.45 5.98
C ASP A 249 9.53 -8.40 4.45
N ARG A 250 10.36 -9.28 3.87
CA ARG A 250 10.51 -9.47 2.43
C ARG A 250 9.87 -10.79 1.96
N PRO A 251 8.63 -10.77 1.44
CA PRO A 251 7.97 -11.95 0.89
C PRO A 251 8.63 -12.48 -0.38
N THR A 252 8.42 -13.77 -0.62
CA THR A 252 8.85 -14.48 -1.84
C THR A 252 8.10 -13.99 -3.07
N LEU A 253 6.81 -13.69 -2.91
CA LEU A 253 5.96 -13.04 -3.90
C LEU A 253 5.28 -11.87 -3.21
N ARG A 254 5.49 -10.66 -3.73
CA ARG A 254 4.91 -9.43 -3.20
C ARG A 254 4.20 -8.68 -4.31
N LYS A 255 3.02 -8.16 -4.01
CA LYS A 255 2.26 -7.31 -4.94
C LYS A 255 2.77 -5.87 -4.82
N LEU A 256 2.98 -5.21 -5.95
CA LEU A 256 3.30 -3.78 -5.97
C LEU A 256 2.01 -2.99 -5.80
N HIS A 257 1.83 -2.33 -4.66
CA HIS A 257 0.69 -1.47 -4.40
C HIS A 257 1.06 0.00 -4.61
N PRO A 258 0.13 0.88 -5.04
CA PRO A 258 0.40 2.31 -5.20
C PRO A 258 0.93 2.98 -3.94
N HIS A 259 0.44 2.58 -2.75
CA HIS A 259 0.82 3.20 -1.48
C HIS A 259 2.20 2.78 -0.92
N SER A 260 2.86 1.78 -1.51
CA SER A 260 4.20 1.29 -1.09
C SER A 260 5.11 1.01 -2.29
N MET A 261 4.80 1.61 -3.44
CA MET A 261 5.46 1.26 -4.70
C MET A 261 6.95 1.60 -4.72
N TYR A 262 7.38 2.66 -4.02
CA TYR A 262 8.78 3.06 -4.00
C TYR A 262 9.54 2.21 -2.99
N GLU A 263 8.99 1.97 -1.79
CA GLU A 263 9.58 1.09 -0.77
C GLU A 263 9.91 -0.30 -1.36
N ILE A 264 8.93 -0.92 -2.04
CA ILE A 264 9.09 -2.23 -2.67
C ILE A 264 10.13 -2.20 -3.80
N TRP A 265 10.22 -1.08 -4.53
CA TRP A 265 11.12 -0.93 -5.68
C TRP A 265 12.56 -0.59 -5.26
N GLU A 266 12.76 0.09 -4.14
CA GLU A 266 14.08 0.38 -3.59
C GLU A 266 14.67 -0.82 -2.84
N ASP A 267 13.81 -1.73 -2.36
CA ASP A 267 14.19 -2.97 -1.70
C ASP A 267 14.67 -4.06 -2.67
N ASP A 268 15.75 -3.78 -3.42
CA ASP A 268 16.29 -4.68 -4.43
C ASP A 268 17.08 -5.87 -3.87
N ILE A 269 17.24 -6.89 -4.71
CA ILE A 269 18.18 -7.97 -4.47
C ILE A 269 19.35 -7.79 -5.41
N ASP A 270 20.44 -7.24 -4.86
CA ASP A 270 21.74 -7.30 -5.54
C ASP A 270 21.78 -6.42 -6.81
N GLY A 271 20.97 -5.36 -6.85
CA GLY A 271 20.74 -4.39 -7.94
C GLY A 271 19.61 -4.78 -8.91
N GLU A 272 18.89 -5.88 -8.63
CA GLU A 272 17.97 -6.51 -9.57
C GLU A 272 16.62 -6.88 -8.90
N HIS A 273 15.55 -6.84 -9.69
CA HIS A 273 14.22 -7.32 -9.33
C HIS A 273 13.74 -8.40 -10.30
N ILE A 274 13.08 -9.43 -9.79
CA ILE A 274 12.27 -10.32 -10.64
C ILE A 274 10.87 -9.72 -10.69
N VAL A 275 10.44 -9.28 -11.87
CA VAL A 275 9.14 -8.61 -12.06
C VAL A 275 8.24 -9.48 -12.91
N ALA A 276 7.01 -9.66 -12.46
CA ALA A 276 5.94 -10.35 -13.17
C ALA A 276 4.77 -9.40 -13.40
N PHE A 277 4.34 -9.23 -14.65
CA PHE A 277 3.12 -8.49 -14.99
C PHE A 277 2.00 -9.47 -15.27
N ALA A 278 0.88 -9.32 -14.57
CA ALA A 278 -0.33 -10.10 -14.77
C ALA A 278 -1.55 -9.31 -14.30
N GLU A 279 -2.56 -9.16 -15.15
CA GLU A 279 -3.85 -8.56 -14.80
C GLU A 279 -4.70 -9.63 -14.10
N GLU A 280 -5.13 -9.40 -12.86
CA GLU A 280 -5.86 -10.40 -12.07
C GLU A 280 -7.24 -10.73 -12.68
N ASP A 281 -7.88 -9.73 -13.28
CA ASP A 281 -9.22 -9.85 -13.87
C ASP A 281 -9.22 -10.46 -15.29
N ASP A 282 -8.06 -10.58 -15.93
CA ASP A 282 -7.92 -11.27 -17.22
C ASP A 282 -7.72 -12.79 -17.02
N PRO A 283 -8.41 -13.67 -17.78
CA PRO A 283 -8.28 -15.12 -17.62
C PRO A 283 -6.86 -15.66 -17.78
N ASP A 284 -6.05 -15.10 -18.69
CA ASP A 284 -4.66 -15.54 -18.90
C ASP A 284 -3.76 -14.99 -17.78
N GLY A 285 -4.02 -13.78 -17.30
CA GLY A 285 -3.37 -13.17 -16.14
C GLY A 285 -3.62 -13.94 -14.84
N TYR A 286 -4.87 -14.29 -14.54
CA TYR A 286 -5.23 -15.11 -13.39
C TYR A 286 -4.57 -16.49 -13.42
N GLU A 287 -4.59 -17.19 -14.55
CA GLU A 287 -3.92 -18.50 -14.67
C GLU A 287 -2.40 -18.38 -14.44
N PHE A 288 -1.79 -17.31 -14.94
CA PHE A 288 -0.37 -17.05 -14.72
C PHE A 288 -0.05 -16.71 -13.26
N LEU A 289 -0.89 -15.92 -12.60
CA LEU A 289 -0.75 -15.58 -11.18
C LEU A 289 -0.78 -16.84 -10.30
N GLU A 290 -1.73 -17.76 -10.53
CA GLU A 290 -1.80 -19.02 -9.78
C GLU A 290 -0.49 -19.84 -9.92
N ILE A 291 0.13 -19.83 -11.09
CA ILE A 291 1.44 -20.46 -11.30
C ILE A 291 2.54 -19.74 -10.51
N LEU A 292 2.51 -18.41 -10.44
CA LEU A 292 3.47 -17.65 -9.63
C LEU A 292 3.31 -17.97 -8.14
N LYS A 293 2.07 -18.07 -7.63
CA LYS A 293 1.79 -18.49 -6.26
C LYS A 293 2.36 -19.89 -5.98
N GLU A 294 2.13 -20.86 -6.86
CA GLU A 294 2.72 -22.20 -6.73
C GLU A 294 4.26 -22.17 -6.71
N VAL A 295 4.88 -21.37 -7.58
CA VAL A 295 6.34 -21.22 -7.65
C VAL A 295 6.89 -20.57 -6.38
N ALA A 296 6.23 -19.54 -5.86
CA ALA A 296 6.60 -18.87 -4.63
C ALA A 296 6.52 -19.84 -3.43
N GLN A 297 5.42 -20.58 -3.31
CA GLN A 297 5.23 -21.56 -2.24
C GLN A 297 6.29 -22.67 -2.24
N GLU A 298 6.70 -23.16 -3.41
CA GLU A 298 7.76 -24.16 -3.51
C GLU A 298 9.16 -23.62 -3.13
N ASN A 299 9.36 -22.30 -3.21
CA ASN A 299 10.65 -21.65 -3.03
C ASN A 299 10.69 -20.66 -1.85
N THR A 300 9.67 -20.61 -0.99
CA THR A 300 9.57 -19.69 0.17
C THR A 300 10.79 -19.69 1.10
N ASN A 301 11.51 -20.83 1.19
CA ASN A 301 12.70 -20.94 2.03
C ASN A 301 13.98 -20.37 1.38
N ASN A 302 13.89 -19.78 0.18
CA ASN A 302 15.03 -19.21 -0.53
C ASN A 302 15.10 -17.68 -0.31
N PRO A 303 16.00 -17.19 0.57
CA PRO A 303 16.07 -15.76 0.90
C PRO A 303 16.55 -14.88 -0.26
N ASN A 304 17.07 -15.47 -1.34
CA ASN A 304 17.51 -14.73 -2.52
C ASN A 304 16.43 -14.68 -3.62
N LEU A 305 15.20 -15.08 -3.30
CA LEU A 305 14.07 -15.03 -4.23
C LEU A 305 13.01 -14.08 -3.68
N SER A 306 12.79 -12.99 -4.38
CA SER A 306 11.60 -12.15 -4.23
C SER A 306 11.11 -11.76 -5.61
N ILE A 307 9.84 -11.99 -5.86
CA ILE A 307 9.15 -11.69 -7.12
C ILE A 307 8.17 -10.56 -6.85
N ILE A 308 8.29 -9.47 -7.59
CA ILE A 308 7.32 -8.38 -7.60
C ILE A 308 6.26 -8.71 -8.65
N TRP A 309 5.04 -8.94 -8.21
CA TRP A 309 3.88 -8.97 -9.09
C TRP A 309 3.31 -7.56 -9.24
N ILE A 310 3.13 -7.13 -10.48
CA ILE A 310 2.50 -5.87 -10.85
C ILE A 310 1.23 -6.19 -11.63
N ASP A 311 0.09 -5.74 -11.12
CA ASP A 311 -1.13 -5.64 -11.92
C ASP A 311 -1.09 -4.34 -12.73
N PRO A 312 -1.04 -4.39 -14.08
CA PRO A 312 -1.00 -3.19 -14.91
C PRO A 312 -2.19 -2.24 -14.70
N ASP A 313 -3.35 -2.76 -14.28
CA ASP A 313 -4.57 -1.97 -14.10
C ASP A 313 -4.50 -1.03 -12.88
N GLU A 314 -3.66 -1.35 -11.89
CA GLU A 314 -3.39 -0.48 -10.74
C GLU A 314 -2.48 0.70 -11.10
N PHE A 315 -1.75 0.63 -12.22
CA PHE A 315 -0.78 1.66 -12.63
C PHE A 315 -0.98 2.13 -14.09
N PRO A 316 -2.16 2.63 -14.46
CA PRO A 316 -2.50 2.93 -15.84
C PRO A 316 -1.59 4.00 -16.48
N LEU A 317 -1.01 4.90 -15.68
CA LEU A 317 -0.07 5.93 -16.15
C LEU A 317 1.32 5.37 -16.48
N LEU A 318 1.71 4.25 -15.87
CA LEU A 318 3.01 3.61 -16.06
C LEU A 318 3.01 2.56 -17.17
N VAL A 319 1.84 2.00 -17.53
CA VAL A 319 1.70 1.01 -18.61
C VAL A 319 2.41 1.44 -19.92
N PRO A 320 2.15 2.64 -20.49
CA PRO A 320 2.83 3.06 -21.72
C PRO A 320 4.35 3.24 -21.56
N TYR A 321 4.80 3.59 -20.35
CA TYR A 321 6.21 3.72 -20.03
C TYR A 321 6.88 2.34 -19.98
N TRP A 322 6.28 1.36 -19.31
CA TRP A 322 6.80 0.00 -19.21
C TRP A 322 6.83 -0.71 -20.56
N GLU A 323 5.76 -0.65 -21.34
CA GLU A 323 5.73 -1.23 -22.70
C GLU A 323 6.85 -0.66 -23.58
N LYS A 324 7.07 0.66 -23.53
CA LYS A 324 8.11 1.31 -24.31
C LYS A 324 9.52 0.97 -23.81
N THR A 325 9.71 0.98 -22.49
CA THR A 325 11.02 0.82 -21.85
C THR A 325 11.49 -0.62 -21.95
N PHE A 326 10.63 -1.57 -21.59
CA PHE A 326 10.93 -2.99 -21.62
C PHE A 326 10.65 -3.66 -22.97
N ARG A 327 9.96 -2.98 -23.89
CA ARG A 327 9.57 -3.50 -25.22
C ARG A 327 8.72 -4.76 -25.11
N ILE A 328 7.79 -4.75 -24.17
CA ILE A 328 6.82 -5.79 -23.90
C ILE A 328 5.41 -5.35 -24.34
N ASP A 329 4.50 -6.32 -24.40
CA ASP A 329 3.08 -6.10 -24.57
C ASP A 329 2.40 -6.50 -23.25
N LEU A 330 1.83 -5.52 -22.55
CA LEU A 330 1.18 -5.72 -21.25
C LEU A 330 -0.25 -6.26 -21.39
N SER A 331 -0.77 -6.45 -22.62
CA SER A 331 -2.03 -7.16 -22.84
C SER A 331 -1.92 -8.68 -22.64
N SER A 332 -0.76 -9.18 -22.19
CA SER A 332 -0.51 -10.59 -21.94
C SER A 332 0.50 -10.73 -20.81
N PRO A 333 0.48 -11.83 -20.02
CA PRO A 333 1.38 -11.98 -18.89
C PRO A 333 2.86 -11.93 -19.27
N GLN A 334 3.68 -11.30 -18.44
CA GLN A 334 5.11 -11.15 -18.63
C GLN A 334 5.87 -11.50 -17.36
N ILE A 335 7.11 -11.98 -17.49
CA ILE A 335 8.04 -12.07 -16.35
C ILE A 335 9.47 -11.91 -16.82
N GLY A 336 10.31 -11.35 -15.96
CA GLY A 336 11.75 -11.33 -16.18
C GLY A 336 12.50 -10.57 -15.10
N VAL A 337 13.74 -10.17 -15.42
CA VAL A 337 14.63 -9.46 -14.48
C VAL A 337 14.78 -8.01 -14.93
N VAL A 338 14.61 -7.09 -13.99
CA VAL A 338 14.81 -5.65 -14.14
C VAL A 338 16.04 -5.24 -13.34
N ASP A 339 16.97 -4.54 -13.99
CA ASP A 339 18.12 -3.91 -13.33
C ASP A 339 17.71 -2.51 -12.87
N VAL A 340 17.92 -2.21 -11.59
CA VAL A 340 17.47 -0.95 -10.96
C VAL A 340 18.34 0.23 -11.41
N GLU A 341 19.63 0.02 -11.65
CA GLU A 341 20.56 1.08 -12.06
C GLU A 341 20.47 1.39 -13.56
N ASP A 342 20.25 0.36 -14.39
CA ASP A 342 20.11 0.50 -15.84
C ASP A 342 18.96 -0.35 -16.38
N VAL A 343 17.77 0.23 -16.34
CA VAL A 343 16.53 -0.37 -16.87
C VAL A 343 16.67 -0.80 -18.34
N SER A 344 17.62 -0.25 -19.11
CA SER A 344 17.88 -0.67 -20.50
C SER A 344 18.57 -2.04 -20.63
N CYS A 345 19.15 -2.56 -19.54
CA CYS A 345 19.69 -3.92 -19.43
C CYS A 345 18.68 -4.95 -18.91
N SER A 346 17.40 -4.57 -18.75
CA SER A 346 16.33 -5.46 -18.31
C SER A 346 15.97 -6.50 -19.38
N HIS A 347 15.70 -7.74 -18.96
CA HIS A 347 15.34 -8.84 -19.83
C HIS A 347 14.00 -9.42 -19.41
N LEU A 348 12.92 -8.96 -20.06
CA LEU A 348 11.58 -9.54 -19.91
C LEU A 348 11.28 -10.52 -21.06
N LYS A 349 10.57 -11.60 -20.75
CA LYS A 349 10.12 -12.58 -21.74
C LYS A 349 8.61 -12.68 -21.72
N SER A 350 8.02 -12.55 -22.91
CA SER A 350 6.61 -12.84 -23.12
C SER A 350 6.36 -14.34 -23.12
N ILE A 351 5.36 -14.75 -22.35
CA ILE A 351 5.00 -16.15 -22.15
C ILE A 351 3.75 -16.44 -22.97
N PHE A 352 3.94 -16.98 -24.19
CA PHE A 352 2.84 -17.33 -25.09
C PHE A 352 2.29 -18.76 -24.91
N SER A 353 2.81 -19.57 -23.97
CA SER A 353 2.30 -20.94 -23.74
C SER A 353 2.63 -21.46 -22.33
N LEU A 354 1.59 -21.53 -21.49
CA LEU A 354 1.56 -21.99 -20.10
C LEU A 354 2.21 -23.38 -19.84
N VAL A 355 2.19 -24.29 -20.81
CA VAL A 355 2.75 -25.65 -20.64
C VAL A 355 4.28 -25.68 -20.54
N LEU A 356 4.97 -24.69 -21.11
CA LEU A 356 6.42 -24.54 -20.93
C LEU A 356 6.79 -23.81 -19.62
N VAL A 357 5.84 -23.19 -18.93
CA VAL A 357 6.10 -22.24 -17.83
C VAL A 357 6.51 -22.94 -16.56
N CYS A 358 5.74 -23.86 -15.97
CA CYS A 358 6.14 -24.44 -14.68
C CYS A 358 7.49 -25.16 -14.73
N GLN A 359 7.85 -25.83 -15.84
CA GLN A 359 9.16 -26.46 -15.98
C GLN A 359 10.26 -25.46 -16.34
N SER A 360 10.01 -24.49 -17.23
CA SER A 360 11.04 -23.53 -17.66
C SER A 360 11.23 -22.39 -16.68
N LEU A 361 10.20 -21.96 -15.94
CA LEU A 361 10.28 -20.95 -14.89
C LEU A 361 11.03 -21.51 -13.68
N LYS A 362 10.76 -22.76 -13.27
CA LYS A 362 11.56 -23.46 -12.25
C LYS A 362 13.02 -23.60 -12.69
N PHE A 363 13.27 -23.95 -13.96
CA PHE A 363 14.64 -24.05 -14.49
C PHE A 363 15.32 -22.68 -14.60
N TRP A 364 14.60 -21.65 -15.03
CA TRP A 364 15.09 -20.28 -15.20
C TRP A 364 15.36 -19.60 -13.86
N LEU A 365 14.49 -19.76 -12.87
CA LEU A 365 14.73 -19.32 -11.48
C LEU A 365 15.91 -20.09 -10.88
N CYS A 366 16.01 -21.40 -11.08
CA CYS A 366 17.19 -22.16 -10.66
C CYS A 366 18.49 -21.72 -11.36
N GLU A 367 18.44 -21.29 -12.62
CA GLU A 367 19.60 -20.74 -13.34
C GLU A 367 19.96 -19.32 -12.85
N CYS A 368 18.97 -18.44 -12.67
CA CYS A 368 19.15 -17.09 -12.15
C CYS A 368 19.69 -17.08 -10.70
N VAL A 369 19.15 -17.95 -9.85
CA VAL A 369 19.52 -18.05 -8.41
C VAL A 369 20.75 -18.95 -8.19
N GLY A 370 20.87 -20.07 -8.92
CA GLY A 370 21.86 -21.12 -8.64
C GLY A 370 23.19 -20.99 -9.39
N ALA A 371 23.23 -20.29 -10.52
CA ALA A 371 24.44 -20.05 -11.29
C ALA A 371 24.71 -18.56 -11.27
N GLY A 372 25.49 -18.08 -10.29
CA GLY A 372 25.86 -16.66 -10.14
C GLY A 372 25.85 -15.91 -11.47
N ARG A 373 24.80 -15.09 -11.64
CA ARG A 373 24.47 -14.20 -12.77
C ARG A 373 25.12 -14.58 -14.10
N GLN A 374 24.43 -15.38 -14.91
CA GLN A 374 24.72 -15.41 -16.34
C GLN A 374 23.81 -14.41 -17.07
N ARG A 375 24.38 -13.28 -17.48
CA ARG A 375 23.85 -12.46 -18.58
C ARG A 375 23.53 -13.40 -19.74
N LEU A 376 22.26 -13.46 -20.11
CA LEU A 376 21.83 -14.10 -21.34
C LEU A 376 22.25 -13.21 -22.52
N ASP A 377 23.54 -13.24 -22.85
CA ASP A 377 24.02 -12.78 -24.14
C ASP A 377 23.36 -13.66 -25.21
N GLY A 378 22.32 -13.12 -25.83
CA GLY A 378 21.68 -13.69 -27.00
C GLY A 378 22.67 -13.80 -28.15
N ASN A 379 23.38 -14.91 -28.23
CA ASN A 379 23.95 -15.40 -29.48
C ASN A 379 24.20 -16.91 -29.41
N GLY A 380 23.23 -17.68 -29.93
CA GLY A 380 23.19 -19.13 -29.79
C GLY A 380 22.40 -19.88 -30.85
N ARG A 381 22.58 -19.49 -32.12
CA ARG A 381 22.12 -20.11 -33.40
C ARG A 381 20.71 -19.79 -33.91
#